data_AF-A0A2H0QPD7-F1
#
_entry.id   AF-A0A2H0QPD7-F1
#
_cell.length_a   1.000
_cell.length_b   1.000
_cell.length_c   1.000
_cell.angle_alpha   90.00
_cell.angle_beta   90.00
_cell.angle_gamma   90.00
#
_symmetry.space_group_name_H-M   'P 1'
#
loop_
_entity.id
_entity.type
_entity.pdbx_description
1 polymer ?
#
loop_
_entity_poly.entity_id
_entity_poly.type
_entity_poly.pdbx_seq_one_letter_code
_entity_poly.pdbx_strand_id
1 'polypeptide(L)'
;MSRGFVMKKVLALMISFSTISCVQNQESQVSSNQAGGQSTNNLASYSASGNNFKLSLTDAPNKEVAEVVVNIDRILLKAGSESKKIELVMAKDIGQVDLLTLQNGKMMGISDLHLPVGTKVNQARLILKDDGNYIRYKNGNICNLQTPSQQQTGLKILSPEFSIEAGRAYSMVIDFDANKSIVQQGNGGCLLKPVLKWGGITSIAMDDIDDVQSDEDRQVDEEVIVENGNDGTAVEDSTDAGSSTDTGSTTDTGTTTVVIDCNNLGFDPFDPTTYPADFVWQDYEHCF
;
A
#
# COMPACT_ATOMS: atom_id res chain seq x y z
N MET A 1 70.09 55.99 -46.53
CA MET A 1 68.83 55.41 -47.04
C MET A 1 68.77 53.95 -46.60
N SER A 2 67.97 53.64 -45.58
CA SER A 2 67.78 52.28 -45.03
C SER A 2 66.28 52.13 -44.76
N ARG A 3 65.58 51.45 -45.68
CA ARG A 3 65.05 50.08 -45.55
C ARG A 3 63.93 49.96 -44.52
N GLY A 4 62.69 49.97 -45.03
CA GLY A 4 61.50 49.48 -44.34
C GLY A 4 61.41 47.96 -44.45
N PHE A 5 61.18 47.30 -43.30
CA PHE A 5 60.83 45.89 -43.20
C PHE A 5 59.42 45.83 -42.58
N VAL A 6 58.47 45.30 -43.34
CA VAL A 6 57.06 45.15 -42.92
C VAL A 6 56.95 43.90 -42.07
N MET A 7 56.75 44.07 -40.76
CA MET A 7 56.38 42.98 -39.86
C MET A 7 54.85 42.85 -39.81
N LYS A 8 54.37 41.68 -40.23
CA LYS A 8 52.99 41.21 -40.11
C LYS A 8 52.62 41.16 -38.62
N LYS A 9 51.56 41.87 -38.22
CA LYS A 9 50.93 41.73 -36.90
C LYS A 9 50.29 40.35 -36.82
N VAL A 10 50.89 39.45 -36.03
CA VAL A 10 50.24 38.20 -35.59
C VAL A 10 49.34 38.57 -34.41
N LEU A 11 48.04 38.56 -34.65
CA LEU A 11 47.02 38.76 -33.62
C LEU A 11 46.83 37.43 -32.87
N ALA A 12 47.37 37.33 -31.66
CA ALA A 12 47.17 36.19 -30.79
C ALA A 12 45.75 36.25 -30.20
N LEU A 13 44.84 35.40 -30.70
CA LEU A 13 43.50 35.21 -30.19
C LEU A 13 43.55 34.19 -29.04
N MET A 14 43.42 34.68 -27.80
CA MET A 14 43.26 33.84 -26.61
C MET A 14 41.85 33.24 -26.60
N ILE A 15 41.72 31.98 -27.01
CA ILE A 15 40.47 31.20 -26.93
C ILE A 15 40.39 30.63 -25.51
N SER A 16 39.52 31.20 -24.68
CA SER A 16 39.15 30.61 -23.39
C SER A 16 38.24 29.40 -23.62
N PHE A 17 38.73 28.21 -23.27
CA PHE A 17 37.91 27.02 -23.19
C PHE A 17 37.06 27.08 -21.91
N SER A 18 35.79 27.49 -22.05
CA SER A 18 34.77 27.16 -21.04
C SER A 18 34.47 25.67 -21.19
N THR A 19 34.70 24.90 -20.13
CA THR A 19 34.29 23.51 -20.05
C THR A 19 32.77 23.45 -20.01
N ILE A 20 32.16 23.10 -21.15
CA ILE A 20 30.78 22.63 -21.21
C ILE A 20 30.75 21.33 -20.41
N SER A 21 30.18 21.39 -19.21
CA SER A 21 29.83 20.19 -18.47
C SER A 21 28.59 19.60 -19.14
N CYS A 22 28.72 18.37 -19.63
CA CYS A 22 27.62 17.61 -20.19
C CYS A 22 26.51 17.47 -19.14
N VAL A 23 25.31 17.97 -19.44
CA VAL A 23 24.08 17.51 -18.80
C VAL A 23 23.77 16.16 -19.40
N GLN A 24 24.15 15.11 -18.67
CA GLN A 24 23.77 13.75 -18.97
C GLN A 24 22.44 13.48 -18.26
N ASN A 25 21.39 13.36 -19.06
CA ASN A 25 20.10 12.87 -18.61
C ASN A 25 20.16 11.35 -18.62
N GLN A 26 20.27 10.70 -17.46
CA GLN A 26 19.83 9.31 -17.27
C GLN A 26 19.79 8.91 -15.79
N GLU A 27 18.67 8.25 -15.46
CA GLU A 27 18.35 7.47 -14.27
C GLU A 27 18.08 8.23 -12.97
N SER A 28 16.78 8.37 -12.68
CA SER A 28 16.26 8.71 -11.37
C SER A 28 16.66 7.66 -10.33
N GLN A 29 17.81 7.87 -9.71
CA GLN A 29 18.15 7.24 -8.44
C GLN A 29 17.32 7.92 -7.34
N VAL A 30 16.38 7.17 -6.78
CA VAL A 30 15.60 7.57 -5.60
C VAL A 30 16.56 7.58 -4.41
N SER A 31 17.11 8.75 -4.10
CA SER A 31 17.88 8.98 -2.88
C SER A 31 16.95 9.54 -1.80
N SER A 32 16.79 8.75 -0.74
CA SER A 32 16.14 9.11 0.51
C SER A 32 16.79 10.35 1.13
N ASN A 33 16.00 11.39 1.40
CA ASN A 33 16.30 12.32 2.49
C ASN A 33 15.00 12.78 3.16
N GLN A 34 15.06 12.75 4.49
CA GLN A 34 13.95 12.75 5.42
C GLN A 34 13.06 14.00 5.39
N ALA A 35 11.75 13.75 5.50
CA ALA A 35 10.84 14.56 6.29
C ALA A 35 9.67 13.68 6.78
N GLY A 36 9.65 13.34 8.08
CA GLY A 36 8.51 12.73 8.78
C GLY A 36 8.62 11.22 9.05
N GLY A 37 9.13 10.85 10.23
CA GLY A 37 9.30 9.47 10.70
C GLY A 37 8.00 8.72 11.04
N GLN A 38 7.12 8.49 10.06
CA GLN A 38 5.99 7.55 10.19
C GLN A 38 5.99 6.45 9.12
N SER A 39 6.89 6.49 8.14
CA SER A 39 6.86 5.57 6.99
C SER A 39 7.49 4.19 7.26
N THR A 40 8.43 4.07 8.20
CA THR A 40 9.14 2.81 8.50
C THR A 40 8.33 1.91 9.44
N ASN A 41 7.64 2.49 10.42
CA ASN A 41 6.92 1.72 11.45
C ASN A 41 5.67 1.02 10.92
N ASN A 42 5.06 1.59 9.88
CA ASN A 42 3.99 0.87 9.20
C ASN A 42 4.60 -0.35 8.53
N LEU A 43 5.50 -0.21 7.55
CA LEU A 43 5.97 -1.33 6.72
C LEU A 43 6.67 -2.46 7.50
N ALA A 44 7.30 -2.14 8.65
CA ALA A 44 7.93 -3.13 9.52
C ALA A 44 6.94 -4.05 10.27
N SER A 45 5.71 -3.59 10.54
CA SER A 45 4.68 -4.42 11.19
C SER A 45 4.10 -5.50 10.24
N TYR A 46 4.46 -5.48 8.94
CA TYR A 46 3.89 -6.32 7.88
C TYR A 46 4.66 -7.62 7.59
N SER A 47 5.97 -7.68 7.87
CA SER A 47 6.77 -8.88 7.58
C SER A 47 6.37 -10.09 8.45
N ALA A 48 5.85 -9.83 9.65
CA ALA A 48 5.51 -10.86 10.61
C ALA A 48 4.34 -11.78 10.18
N SER A 49 3.51 -11.37 9.20
CA SER A 49 2.41 -12.19 8.67
C SER A 49 2.74 -12.92 7.36
N GLY A 50 3.93 -12.71 6.77
CA GLY A 50 4.27 -13.24 5.43
C GLY A 50 3.68 -12.45 4.25
N ASN A 51 2.91 -11.39 4.53
CA ASN A 51 2.39 -10.49 3.52
C ASN A 51 3.50 -9.59 2.95
N ASN A 52 3.40 -9.24 1.67
CA ASN A 52 4.42 -8.44 0.98
C ASN A 52 3.84 -7.26 0.21
N PHE A 53 2.52 -7.04 0.26
CA PHE A 53 1.86 -5.98 -0.47
C PHE A 53 0.75 -5.33 0.35
N LYS A 54 0.93 -4.03 0.63
CA LYS A 54 -0.07 -3.18 1.28
C LYS A 54 -0.67 -2.20 0.29
N LEU A 55 -1.97 -2.01 0.36
CA LEU A 55 -2.69 -0.95 -0.32
C LEU A 55 -3.30 0.01 0.70
N SER A 56 -3.13 1.31 0.47
CA SER A 56 -3.72 2.36 1.31
C SER A 56 -4.37 3.46 0.49
N LEU A 57 -5.32 4.17 1.08
CA LEU A 57 -6.01 5.33 0.52
C LEU A 57 -5.65 6.59 1.32
N THR A 58 -5.38 7.69 0.63
CA THR A 58 -5.16 9.03 1.20
C THR A 58 -5.87 10.08 0.35
N ASP A 59 -5.95 11.32 0.85
CA ASP A 59 -6.54 12.45 0.14
C ASP A 59 -5.60 13.65 0.06
N ALA A 60 -5.61 14.31 -1.09
CA ALA A 60 -4.92 15.58 -1.30
C ALA A 60 -5.57 16.69 -0.46
N PRO A 61 -4.79 17.58 0.20
CA PRO A 61 -5.33 18.62 1.06
C PRO A 61 -6.42 19.49 0.39
N ASN A 62 -7.57 19.61 1.06
CA ASN A 62 -8.72 20.43 0.66
C ASN A 62 -9.25 21.24 1.85
N LYS A 63 -9.60 22.52 1.65
CA LYS A 63 -10.01 23.45 2.73
C LYS A 63 -11.40 24.07 2.56
N GLU A 64 -12.16 23.71 1.55
CA GLU A 64 -13.37 24.45 1.19
C GLU A 64 -14.67 23.92 1.83
N VAL A 65 -14.68 22.64 2.21
CA VAL A 65 -15.83 21.96 2.82
C VAL A 65 -15.46 21.37 4.18
N ALA A 66 -16.48 20.95 4.94
CA ALA A 66 -16.31 20.35 6.26
C ALA A 66 -16.10 18.83 6.19
N GLU A 67 -16.75 18.16 5.23
CA GLU A 67 -16.65 16.71 5.01
C GLU A 67 -16.76 16.41 3.50
N VAL A 68 -16.08 15.36 3.05
CA VAL A 68 -16.28 14.76 1.72
C VAL A 68 -16.40 13.26 1.89
N VAL A 69 -17.63 12.76 1.85
CA VAL A 69 -17.91 11.34 2.03
C VAL A 69 -18.13 10.68 0.68
N VAL A 70 -17.37 9.61 0.43
CA VAL A 70 -17.52 8.73 -0.73
C VAL A 70 -17.86 7.31 -0.27
N ASN A 71 -18.80 6.66 -0.94
CA ASN A 71 -19.22 5.30 -0.65
C ASN A 71 -18.50 4.35 -1.59
N ILE A 72 -17.47 3.67 -1.08
CA ILE A 72 -16.60 2.81 -1.87
C ILE A 72 -17.19 1.40 -1.88
N ASP A 73 -17.44 0.88 -3.09
CA ASP A 73 -17.92 -0.49 -3.28
C ASP A 73 -16.76 -1.48 -3.15
N ARG A 74 -15.76 -1.39 -4.04
CA ARG A 74 -14.63 -2.31 -4.03
C ARG A 74 -13.39 -1.67 -4.65
N ILE A 75 -12.23 -2.26 -4.37
CA ILE A 75 -10.97 -1.92 -5.04
C ILE A 75 -10.44 -3.18 -5.72
N LEU A 76 -10.10 -3.04 -7.00
CA LEU A 76 -9.56 -4.12 -7.82
C LEU A 76 -8.10 -3.83 -8.17
N LEU A 77 -7.26 -4.87 -8.17
CA LEU A 77 -5.89 -4.82 -8.64
C LEU A 77 -5.77 -5.66 -9.90
N LYS A 78 -5.38 -5.03 -11.01
CA LYS A 78 -5.04 -5.73 -12.24
C LYS A 78 -3.57 -6.16 -12.15
N ALA A 79 -3.38 -7.46 -12.04
CA ALA A 79 -2.07 -8.07 -11.85
C ALA A 79 -1.89 -9.31 -12.73
N GLY A 80 -0.64 -9.77 -12.87
CA GLY A 80 -0.31 -11.00 -13.59
C GLY A 80 0.97 -10.86 -14.39
N SER A 81 1.00 -11.43 -15.59
CA SER A 81 2.13 -11.39 -16.50
C SER A 81 1.84 -10.55 -17.73
N GLU A 82 2.81 -10.42 -18.63
CA GLU A 82 2.59 -9.78 -19.94
C GLU A 82 1.56 -10.53 -20.80
N SER A 83 1.51 -11.86 -20.68
CA SER A 83 0.66 -12.74 -21.49
C SER A 83 -0.74 -12.91 -20.92
N LYS A 84 -0.92 -12.80 -19.60
CA LYS A 84 -2.23 -12.93 -18.95
C LYS A 84 -2.34 -11.99 -17.75
N LYS A 85 -3.41 -11.19 -17.72
CA LYS A 85 -3.73 -10.27 -16.63
C LYS A 85 -5.07 -10.66 -16.04
N ILE A 86 -5.14 -10.71 -14.73
CA ILE A 86 -6.35 -10.97 -13.95
C ILE A 86 -6.73 -9.74 -13.13
N GLU A 87 -7.97 -9.70 -12.62
CA GLU A 87 -8.43 -8.68 -11.67
C GLU A 87 -8.63 -9.33 -10.31
N LEU A 88 -7.82 -8.94 -9.34
CA LEU A 88 -7.91 -9.35 -7.94
C LEU A 88 -8.85 -8.40 -7.21
N VAL A 89 -9.81 -8.92 -6.46
CA VAL A 89 -10.59 -8.10 -5.52
C VAL A 89 -9.75 -7.90 -4.27
N MET A 90 -9.24 -6.68 -4.08
CA MET A 90 -8.38 -6.33 -2.94
C MET A 90 -9.19 -6.07 -1.68
N ALA A 91 -10.37 -5.49 -1.83
CA ALA A 91 -11.33 -5.22 -0.77
C ALA A 91 -12.70 -5.01 -1.41
N LYS A 92 -13.76 -5.44 -0.71
CA LYS A 92 -15.17 -5.28 -1.10
C LYS A 92 -15.98 -4.72 0.07
N ASP A 93 -17.09 -4.07 -0.25
CA ASP A 93 -18.02 -3.43 0.69
C ASP A 93 -17.34 -2.50 1.71
N ILE A 94 -16.37 -1.71 1.25
CA ILE A 94 -15.61 -0.76 2.09
C ILE A 94 -16.54 0.26 2.77
N GLY A 95 -17.56 0.74 2.04
CA GLY A 95 -18.56 1.65 2.57
C GLY A 95 -18.14 3.12 2.55
N GLN A 96 -18.75 3.91 3.44
CA GLN A 96 -18.57 5.36 3.48
C GLN A 96 -17.24 5.76 4.13
N VAL A 97 -16.47 6.57 3.41
CA VAL A 97 -15.19 7.11 3.84
C VAL A 97 -15.21 8.63 3.73
N ASP A 98 -14.94 9.34 4.83
CA ASP A 98 -14.69 10.78 4.79
C ASP A 98 -13.23 11.05 4.42
N LEU A 99 -13.02 11.49 3.19
CA LEU A 99 -11.71 11.72 2.59
C LEU A 99 -10.91 12.79 3.33
N LEU A 100 -11.57 13.78 3.94
CA LEU A 100 -10.86 14.85 4.65
C LEU A 100 -10.17 14.36 5.93
N THR A 101 -10.55 13.19 6.43
CA THR A 101 -9.86 12.53 7.55
C THR A 101 -8.52 11.92 7.13
N LEU A 102 -8.30 11.72 5.83
CA LEU A 102 -7.15 11.04 5.23
C LEU A 102 -6.12 12.03 4.64
N GLN A 103 -6.06 13.25 5.16
CA GLN A 103 -5.13 14.28 4.73
C GLN A 103 -3.92 14.40 5.67
N ASN A 104 -2.89 15.13 5.23
CA ASN A 104 -1.72 15.47 6.04
C ASN A 104 -0.95 14.25 6.55
N GLY A 105 -0.74 13.26 5.68
CA GLY A 105 0.00 12.04 5.99
C GLY A 105 -0.84 10.94 6.66
N LYS A 106 -2.13 11.19 6.92
CA LYS A 106 -3.06 10.15 7.35
C LYS A 106 -3.48 9.28 6.16
N MET A 107 -3.57 7.98 6.39
CA MET A 107 -3.97 7.01 5.37
C MET A 107 -4.91 5.97 5.99
N MET A 108 -5.82 5.46 5.17
CA MET A 108 -6.64 4.29 5.49
C MET A 108 -6.00 3.06 4.85
N GLY A 109 -5.70 2.04 5.64
CA GLY A 109 -5.32 0.72 5.11
C GLY A 109 -6.52 0.07 4.42
N ILE A 110 -6.33 -0.39 3.19
CA ILE A 110 -7.37 -1.03 2.38
C ILE A 110 -7.20 -2.54 2.39
N SER A 111 -5.98 -3.00 2.14
CA SER A 111 -5.65 -4.41 2.10
C SER A 111 -4.20 -4.60 2.49
N ASP A 112 -3.92 -5.77 3.03
CA ASP A 112 -2.60 -6.26 3.36
C ASP A 112 -2.57 -7.73 3.00
N LEU A 113 -1.75 -8.11 2.03
CA LEU A 113 -1.74 -9.46 1.49
C LEU A 113 -0.39 -9.86 0.90
N HIS A 114 -0.25 -11.15 0.66
CA HIS A 114 0.85 -11.71 -0.12
C HIS A 114 0.52 -11.67 -1.62
N LEU A 115 1.42 -11.11 -2.44
CA LEU A 115 1.41 -11.28 -3.89
C LEU A 115 2.58 -12.18 -4.28
N PRO A 116 2.38 -13.22 -5.10
CA PRO A 116 3.47 -14.09 -5.51
C PRO A 116 4.62 -13.32 -6.19
N VAL A 117 5.84 -13.78 -5.96
CA VAL A 117 7.03 -13.21 -6.62
C VAL A 117 6.89 -13.29 -8.13
N GLY A 118 7.29 -12.22 -8.82
CA GLY A 118 7.17 -12.08 -10.27
C GLY A 118 5.81 -11.57 -10.74
N THR A 119 4.83 -11.42 -9.84
CA THR A 119 3.54 -10.79 -10.16
C THR A 119 3.78 -9.35 -10.61
N LYS A 120 3.38 -9.01 -11.84
CA LYS A 120 3.37 -7.63 -12.31
C LYS A 120 2.08 -6.97 -11.91
N VAL A 121 2.17 -5.88 -11.16
CA VAL A 121 1.04 -4.99 -10.91
C VAL A 121 0.98 -3.99 -12.05
N ASN A 122 -0.18 -3.87 -12.69
CA ASN A 122 -0.35 -2.98 -13.85
C ASN A 122 -1.26 -1.79 -13.56
N GLN A 123 -2.28 -1.98 -12.74
CA GLN A 123 -3.34 -0.99 -12.54
C GLN A 123 -4.11 -1.29 -11.26
N ALA A 124 -4.57 -0.26 -10.57
CA ALA A 124 -5.62 -0.37 -9.56
C ALA A 124 -6.89 0.35 -10.04
N ARG A 125 -8.06 -0.16 -9.64
CA ARG A 125 -9.38 0.41 -9.92
C ARG A 125 -10.14 0.60 -8.62
N LEU A 126 -10.75 1.76 -8.45
CA LEU A 126 -11.65 2.05 -7.34
C LEU A 126 -13.06 2.17 -7.90
N ILE A 127 -13.99 1.39 -7.34
CA ILE A 127 -15.40 1.39 -7.74
C ILE A 127 -16.19 2.02 -6.59
N LEU A 128 -17.08 2.95 -6.91
CA LEU A 128 -17.97 3.60 -5.96
C LEU A 128 -19.38 3.02 -6.08
N LYS A 129 -20.14 3.07 -5.00
CA LYS A 129 -21.60 2.87 -5.04
C LYS A 129 -22.24 4.13 -5.61
N ASP A 130 -23.38 3.96 -6.30
CA ASP A 130 -24.10 5.06 -6.92
C ASP A 130 -24.69 6.03 -5.88
N ASP A 131 -24.93 5.54 -4.67
CA ASP A 131 -25.52 6.27 -3.55
C ASP A 131 -24.56 6.42 -2.36
N GLY A 132 -24.94 7.25 -1.39
CA GLY A 132 -24.16 7.46 -0.17
C GLY A 132 -22.94 8.37 -0.32
N ASN A 133 -22.77 9.04 -1.47
CA ASN A 133 -21.73 10.03 -1.70
C ASN A 133 -22.27 11.45 -1.44
N TYR A 134 -21.57 12.28 -0.65
CA TYR A 134 -21.99 13.65 -0.37
C TYR A 134 -20.84 14.55 0.09
N ILE A 135 -21.06 15.86 0.02
CA ILE A 135 -20.25 16.85 0.75
C ILE A 135 -21.07 17.54 1.82
N ARG A 136 -20.41 17.92 2.91
CA ARG A 136 -20.97 18.81 3.92
C ARG A 136 -20.23 20.13 3.91
N TYR A 137 -20.96 21.22 3.71
CA TYR A 137 -20.42 22.58 3.81
C TYR A 137 -20.24 22.97 5.29
N LYS A 138 -19.38 23.96 5.55
CA LYS A 138 -19.10 24.45 6.92
C LYS A 138 -20.33 25.06 7.63
N ASN A 139 -21.35 25.45 6.89
CA ASN A 139 -22.62 25.91 7.43
C ASN A 139 -23.61 24.76 7.75
N GLY A 140 -23.19 23.50 7.57
CA GLY A 140 -23.99 22.31 7.84
C GLY A 140 -24.82 21.81 6.65
N ASN A 141 -24.90 22.55 5.54
CA ASN A 141 -25.65 22.11 4.37
C ASN A 141 -24.99 20.89 3.73
N ILE A 142 -25.80 19.93 3.27
CA ILE A 142 -25.35 18.73 2.57
C ILE A 142 -25.68 18.86 1.08
N CYS A 143 -24.74 18.47 0.23
CA CYS A 143 -24.99 18.28 -1.21
C CYS A 143 -24.68 16.84 -1.58
N ASN A 144 -25.71 16.08 -1.98
CA ASN A 144 -25.52 14.72 -2.46
C ASN A 144 -24.79 14.74 -3.80
N LEU A 145 -23.79 13.88 -3.91
CA LEU A 145 -22.95 13.78 -5.09
C LEU A 145 -23.50 12.68 -5.99
N GLN A 146 -23.87 13.05 -7.21
CA GLN A 146 -24.24 12.08 -8.23
C GLN A 146 -22.98 11.50 -8.90
N THR A 147 -22.93 10.19 -9.10
CA THR A 147 -21.89 9.51 -9.87
C THR A 147 -22.32 9.44 -11.34
N PRO A 148 -21.46 9.81 -12.31
CA PRO A 148 -21.74 9.53 -13.70
C PRO A 148 -21.84 8.02 -13.91
N SER A 149 -22.79 7.57 -14.75
CA SER A 149 -23.05 6.16 -15.05
C SER A 149 -21.84 5.35 -15.57
N GLN A 150 -20.77 6.01 -16.00
CA GLN A 150 -19.53 5.39 -16.47
C GLN A 150 -18.66 4.82 -15.33
N GLN A 151 -19.06 4.96 -14.06
CA GLN A 151 -18.34 4.39 -12.92
C GLN A 151 -18.51 2.87 -12.76
N GLN A 152 -19.43 2.23 -13.49
CA GLN A 152 -19.64 0.78 -13.43
C GLN A 152 -18.41 -0.05 -13.82
N THR A 153 -17.51 0.50 -14.64
CA THR A 153 -16.25 -0.17 -15.03
C THR A 153 -15.08 0.13 -14.08
N GLY A 154 -15.30 0.94 -13.05
CA GLY A 154 -14.30 1.36 -12.07
C GLY A 154 -13.42 2.52 -12.55
N LEU A 155 -13.01 3.36 -11.59
CA LEU A 155 -12.16 4.53 -11.83
C LEU A 155 -10.69 4.08 -11.86
N LYS A 156 -10.03 4.34 -12.98
CA LYS A 156 -8.66 3.89 -13.24
C LYS A 156 -7.63 4.80 -12.57
N ILE A 157 -6.71 4.19 -11.84
CA ILE A 157 -5.44 4.82 -11.44
C ILE A 157 -4.41 4.57 -12.54
N LEU A 158 -3.61 5.58 -12.88
CA LEU A 158 -2.59 5.47 -13.91
C LEU A 158 -1.40 4.64 -13.40
N SER A 159 -1.27 3.45 -13.98
CA SER A 159 -0.12 2.57 -14.16
C SER A 159 1.11 2.73 -13.24
N PRO A 160 1.04 2.24 -12.00
CA PRO A 160 2.24 1.80 -11.31
C PRO A 160 2.63 0.44 -11.89
N GLU A 161 3.44 0.44 -12.94
CA GLU A 161 3.99 -0.81 -13.47
C GLU A 161 5.21 -1.20 -12.64
N PHE A 162 5.04 -2.17 -11.76
CA PHE A 162 6.13 -2.77 -10.98
C PHE A 162 5.92 -4.28 -10.86
N SER A 163 6.99 -5.00 -10.56
CA SER A 163 6.94 -6.44 -10.29
C SER A 163 7.25 -6.67 -8.81
N ILE A 164 6.60 -7.67 -8.23
CA ILE A 164 6.90 -8.12 -6.87
C ILE A 164 8.22 -8.90 -6.90
N GLU A 165 9.23 -8.39 -6.22
CA GLU A 165 10.53 -9.04 -6.10
C GLU A 165 10.61 -9.91 -4.85
N ALA A 166 11.44 -10.95 -4.91
CA ALA A 166 11.70 -11.80 -3.76
C ALA A 166 12.34 -11.00 -2.61
N GLY A 167 11.91 -11.27 -1.37
CA GLY A 167 12.45 -10.63 -0.18
C GLY A 167 12.16 -9.14 -0.08
N ARG A 168 11.15 -8.61 -0.79
CA ARG A 168 10.74 -7.21 -0.71
C ARG A 168 9.28 -7.09 -0.30
N ALA A 169 9.00 -6.13 0.58
CA ALA A 169 7.65 -5.69 0.91
C ALA A 169 7.36 -4.38 0.17
N TYR A 170 6.13 -4.21 -0.31
CA TYR A 170 5.67 -3.06 -1.08
C TYR A 170 4.48 -2.39 -0.39
N SER A 171 4.50 -1.06 -0.33
CA SER A 171 3.37 -0.25 0.13
C SER A 171 2.95 0.70 -0.97
N MET A 172 1.76 0.47 -1.52
CA MET A 172 1.12 1.28 -2.55
C MET A 172 0.09 2.23 -1.92
N VAL A 173 0.11 3.49 -2.34
CA VAL A 173 -0.85 4.51 -1.89
C VAL A 173 -1.66 5.03 -3.07
N ILE A 174 -2.99 5.03 -2.91
CA ILE A 174 -3.95 5.68 -3.79
C ILE A 174 -4.22 7.07 -3.22
N ASP A 175 -3.99 8.11 -4.01
CA ASP A 175 -4.31 9.50 -3.66
C ASP A 175 -5.62 9.91 -4.35
N PHE A 176 -6.67 10.11 -3.57
CA PHE A 176 -7.93 10.68 -4.03
C PHE A 176 -7.82 12.21 -3.95
N ASP A 177 -8.10 12.94 -5.02
CA ASP A 177 -8.10 14.40 -4.98
C ASP A 177 -9.54 14.89 -4.83
N ALA A 178 -10.06 14.93 -3.59
CA ALA A 178 -11.45 15.33 -3.34
C ALA A 178 -11.78 16.70 -3.94
N ASN A 179 -10.83 17.63 -3.86
CA ASN A 179 -11.00 19.00 -4.35
C ASN A 179 -11.27 19.05 -5.86
N LYS A 180 -10.53 18.26 -6.65
CA LYS A 180 -10.75 18.18 -8.10
C LYS A 180 -11.87 17.23 -8.48
N SER A 181 -12.32 16.41 -7.54
CA SER A 181 -13.32 15.38 -7.79
C SER A 181 -14.75 15.89 -7.69
N ILE A 182 -14.99 17.02 -7.03
CA ILE A 182 -16.33 17.58 -6.84
C ILE A 182 -16.58 18.66 -7.88
N VAL A 183 -17.72 18.57 -8.58
CA VAL A 183 -18.17 19.57 -9.53
C VAL A 183 -19.53 20.10 -9.12
N GLN A 184 -19.60 21.38 -8.76
CA GLN A 184 -20.86 22.08 -8.57
C GLN A 184 -21.49 22.41 -9.94
N GLN A 185 -22.78 22.12 -10.07
CA GLN A 185 -23.55 22.37 -11.28
C GLN A 185 -24.31 23.69 -11.17
N GLY A 186 -24.55 24.35 -12.31
CA GLY A 186 -25.26 25.64 -12.34
C GLY A 186 -26.73 25.57 -11.89
N ASN A 187 -27.30 24.38 -11.77
CA ASN A 187 -28.65 24.13 -11.23
C ASN A 187 -28.65 23.86 -9.70
N GLY A 188 -27.51 23.97 -9.03
CA GLY A 188 -27.35 23.70 -7.60
C GLY A 188 -27.10 22.24 -7.24
N GLY A 189 -27.02 21.33 -8.23
CA GLY A 189 -26.61 19.94 -8.00
C GLY A 189 -25.10 19.79 -7.81
N CYS A 190 -24.67 18.67 -7.24
CA CYS A 190 -23.26 18.32 -7.12
C CYS A 190 -22.98 16.97 -7.80
N LEU A 191 -21.86 16.89 -8.49
CA LEU A 191 -21.42 15.70 -9.22
C LEU A 191 -20.05 15.25 -8.70
N LEU A 192 -19.87 13.93 -8.56
CA LEU A 192 -18.60 13.32 -8.24
C LEU A 192 -17.95 12.80 -9.53
N LYS A 193 -16.85 13.44 -9.92
CA LYS A 193 -15.94 13.01 -11.00
C LYS A 193 -14.57 12.69 -10.39
N PRO A 194 -14.38 11.49 -9.82
CA PRO A 194 -13.18 11.19 -9.07
C PRO A 194 -11.91 11.38 -9.87
N VAL A 195 -10.98 12.11 -9.27
CA VAL A 195 -9.63 12.31 -9.75
C VAL A 195 -8.72 11.51 -8.84
N LEU A 196 -8.31 10.34 -9.32
CA LEU A 196 -7.40 9.45 -8.61
C LEU A 196 -5.99 9.60 -9.16
N LYS A 197 -5.01 9.60 -8.27
CA LYS A 197 -3.60 9.62 -8.60
C LYS A 197 -2.85 8.50 -7.91
N TRP A 198 -1.69 8.24 -8.45
CA TRP A 198 -0.66 7.49 -7.76
C TRP A 198 -0.11 8.31 -6.60
N GLY A 199 -0.33 7.87 -5.37
CA GLY A 199 0.20 8.50 -4.16
C GLY A 199 1.65 8.11 -3.87
N GLY A 200 2.15 7.05 -4.50
CA GLY A 200 3.52 6.56 -4.35
C GLY A 200 3.57 5.04 -4.15
N ILE A 201 4.76 4.49 -4.36
CA ILE A 201 5.13 3.15 -3.87
C ILE A 201 6.42 3.27 -3.08
N THR A 202 6.46 2.58 -1.96
CA THR A 202 7.70 2.32 -1.24
C THR A 202 7.93 0.82 -1.27
N SER A 203 9.18 0.41 -1.45
CA SER A 203 9.58 -0.97 -1.20
C SER A 203 10.77 -1.01 -0.26
N ILE A 204 10.78 -1.98 0.65
CA ILE A 204 11.90 -2.25 1.55
C ILE A 204 12.27 -3.72 1.43
N ALA A 205 13.54 -4.03 1.67
CA ALA A 205 13.94 -5.42 1.80
C ALA A 205 13.42 -5.97 3.14
N MET A 206 13.00 -7.23 3.16
CA MET A 206 12.37 -7.84 4.34
C MET A 206 13.39 -8.16 5.43
N ASP A 207 14.65 -8.38 5.07
CA ASP A 207 15.77 -8.50 6.03
C ASP A 207 16.02 -7.21 6.80
N ASP A 208 15.78 -6.04 6.18
CA ASP A 208 15.84 -4.74 6.85
C ASP A 208 14.70 -4.53 7.88
N ILE A 209 13.70 -5.43 7.94
CA ILE A 209 12.54 -5.32 8.85
C ILE A 209 12.82 -5.97 10.22
N ASP A 210 13.71 -6.97 10.26
CA ASP A 210 13.97 -7.79 11.46
C ASP A 210 14.75 -7.06 12.56
N ASP A 211 15.30 -5.88 12.29
CA ASP A 211 16.10 -5.11 13.26
C ASP A 211 15.25 -4.24 14.23
N VAL A 212 13.92 -4.37 14.21
CA VAL A 212 13.00 -3.56 15.06
C VAL A 212 12.51 -4.31 16.31
N GLN A 213 12.87 -5.59 16.51
CA GLN A 213 12.57 -6.33 17.74
C GLN A 213 13.81 -7.00 18.34
N SER A 214 14.58 -6.27 19.13
CA SER A 214 15.45 -6.86 20.16
C SER A 214 15.92 -5.88 21.24
N ASP A 215 15.03 -5.01 21.75
CA ASP A 215 15.34 -4.17 22.92
C ASP A 215 14.49 -4.51 24.16
N GLU A 216 14.03 -5.75 24.30
CA GLU A 216 13.41 -6.26 25.54
C GLU A 216 14.38 -6.96 26.51
N ASP A 217 15.70 -6.81 26.34
CA ASP A 217 16.68 -7.18 27.38
C ASP A 217 17.14 -5.93 28.17
N ARG A 218 16.17 -5.22 28.77
CA ARG A 218 16.50 -4.25 29.82
C ARG A 218 16.57 -5.00 31.15
N GLN A 219 17.79 -5.43 31.51
CA GLN A 219 18.13 -5.97 32.82
C GLN A 219 17.48 -5.14 33.94
N VAL A 220 16.53 -5.77 34.64
CA VAL A 220 16.11 -5.28 35.95
C VAL A 220 17.14 -5.84 36.92
N ASP A 221 17.94 -4.94 37.50
CA ASP A 221 18.82 -5.27 38.61
C ASP A 221 17.96 -5.84 39.76
N GLU A 222 18.04 -7.16 39.98
CA GLU A 222 17.47 -7.79 41.17
C GLU A 222 18.27 -7.31 42.39
N GLU A 223 17.67 -6.40 43.15
CA GLU A 223 18.09 -6.13 44.52
C GLU A 223 17.80 -7.37 45.38
N VAL A 224 18.87 -8.07 45.71
CA VAL A 224 18.91 -9.20 46.63
C VAL A 224 18.47 -8.74 48.02
N ILE A 225 17.32 -9.25 48.50
CA ILE A 225 17.00 -9.27 49.94
C ILE A 225 16.92 -10.72 50.38
N VAL A 226 17.96 -11.13 51.10
CA VAL A 226 18.04 -12.38 51.87
C VAL A 226 17.19 -12.22 53.13
N GLU A 227 16.35 -13.20 53.50
CA GLU A 227 16.27 -13.78 54.86
C GLU A 227 15.51 -15.14 54.88
N ASN A 228 16.28 -16.18 55.22
CA ASN A 228 16.03 -17.43 55.95
C ASN A 228 14.60 -17.93 56.27
N GLY A 229 14.37 -19.23 56.02
CA GLY A 229 13.99 -20.13 57.13
C GLY A 229 12.82 -21.12 56.95
N ASN A 230 13.14 -22.28 56.36
CA ASN A 230 12.78 -23.64 56.82
C ASN A 230 11.45 -24.33 56.44
N ASP A 231 11.63 -25.64 56.17
CA ASP A 231 10.69 -26.78 56.18
C ASP A 231 9.78 -26.92 54.95
N GLY A 232 9.83 -27.97 54.12
CA GLY A 232 10.30 -29.34 54.25
C GLY A 232 9.30 -30.22 53.49
N THR A 233 9.75 -31.38 53.00
CA THR A 233 8.99 -32.48 52.34
C THR A 233 8.94 -32.47 50.79
N ALA A 234 9.04 -33.68 50.25
CA ALA A 234 9.56 -34.03 48.92
C ALA A 234 8.56 -34.88 48.11
N VAL A 235 8.97 -35.20 46.86
CA VAL A 235 8.50 -36.28 45.95
C VAL A 235 7.07 -36.05 45.40
N GLU A 236 6.72 -36.17 44.11
CA GLU A 236 7.08 -37.21 43.13
C GLU A 236 7.14 -36.72 41.67
N ASP A 237 7.95 -37.47 40.93
CA ASP A 237 8.14 -37.57 39.49
C ASP A 237 6.91 -38.17 38.78
N SER A 238 6.47 -37.57 37.69
CA SER A 238 5.85 -38.33 36.61
C SER A 238 5.98 -37.58 35.29
N THR A 239 6.81 -38.13 34.42
CA THR A 239 6.75 -37.93 32.97
C THR A 239 5.47 -38.59 32.42
N ASP A 240 4.68 -37.88 31.62
CA ASP A 240 3.88 -38.55 30.61
C ASP A 240 3.72 -37.68 29.36
N ALA A 241 3.96 -38.32 28.24
CA ALA A 241 3.94 -37.77 26.90
C ALA A 241 2.70 -38.26 26.18
N GLY A 242 1.89 -37.33 25.70
CA GLY A 242 1.29 -37.45 24.38
C GLY A 242 -0.20 -37.77 24.30
N SER A 243 -0.75 -37.20 23.23
CA SER A 243 -1.90 -37.66 22.47
C SER A 243 -3.28 -37.32 23.05
N SER A 244 -3.84 -36.21 22.58
CA SER A 244 -5.29 -36.14 22.33
C SER A 244 -5.52 -35.81 20.86
N THR A 245 -5.96 -36.83 20.13
CA THR A 245 -6.69 -36.67 18.88
C THR A 245 -8.06 -36.09 19.22
N ASP A 246 -8.36 -34.88 18.77
CA ASP A 246 -9.72 -34.35 18.83
C ASP A 246 -10.35 -34.38 17.44
N THR A 247 -11.31 -35.29 17.31
CA THR A 247 -12.22 -35.43 16.17
C THR A 247 -13.56 -34.88 16.63
N GLY A 248 -13.73 -33.56 16.52
CA GLY A 248 -14.96 -32.86 16.89
C GLY A 248 -15.74 -32.40 15.66
N SER A 249 -16.57 -33.28 15.12
CA SER A 249 -17.64 -32.90 14.18
C SER A 249 -18.81 -32.33 14.98
N THR A 250 -19.09 -31.03 14.82
CA THR A 250 -20.34 -30.40 15.26
C THR A 250 -21.09 -29.90 14.05
N THR A 251 -22.27 -30.49 13.84
CA THR A 251 -23.28 -30.01 12.89
C THR A 251 -23.95 -28.78 13.51
N ASP A 252 -23.71 -27.60 12.93
CA ASP A 252 -24.48 -26.41 13.22
C ASP A 252 -25.10 -25.86 11.93
N THR A 253 -26.39 -25.54 12.03
CA THR A 253 -27.24 -25.09 10.94
C THR A 253 -27.06 -23.60 10.72
N GLY A 254 -26.64 -23.21 9.50
CA GLY A 254 -27.00 -21.90 8.95
C GLY A 254 -25.88 -20.87 8.85
N THR A 255 -24.74 -21.23 8.27
CA THR A 255 -23.98 -20.47 7.26
C THR A 255 -22.97 -21.48 6.72
N THR A 256 -23.04 -21.84 5.43
CA THR A 256 -22.05 -22.77 4.86
C THR A 256 -20.72 -22.03 4.76
N THR A 257 -19.90 -22.11 5.81
CA THR A 257 -18.49 -21.74 5.73
C THR A 257 -17.85 -22.76 4.79
N VAL A 258 -17.66 -22.38 3.53
CA VAL A 258 -16.93 -23.20 2.58
C VAL A 258 -15.49 -23.25 3.08
N VAL A 259 -15.09 -24.37 3.68
CA VAL A 259 -13.69 -24.59 4.04
C VAL A 259 -12.93 -24.85 2.74
N ILE A 260 -12.06 -23.93 2.36
CA ILE A 260 -11.23 -24.04 1.17
C ILE A 260 -10.04 -24.96 1.48
N ASP A 261 -9.91 -26.05 0.72
CA ASP A 261 -8.77 -26.97 0.80
C ASP A 261 -7.59 -26.45 -0.03
N CYS A 262 -6.59 -25.90 0.66
CA CYS A 262 -5.39 -25.33 0.06
C CYS A 262 -4.52 -26.36 -0.68
N ASN A 263 -4.71 -27.66 -0.46
CA ASN A 263 -3.99 -28.70 -1.19
C ASN A 263 -4.63 -29.05 -2.53
N ASN A 264 -5.84 -28.54 -2.82
CA ASN A 264 -6.60 -28.90 -4.00
C ASN A 264 -7.39 -27.70 -4.58
N LEU A 265 -6.70 -26.58 -4.80
CA LEU A 265 -7.29 -25.32 -5.25
C LEU A 265 -7.75 -25.34 -6.72
N GLY A 266 -7.27 -26.28 -7.54
CA GLY A 266 -7.54 -26.29 -8.99
C GLY A 266 -6.84 -25.16 -9.76
N PHE A 267 -6.03 -24.34 -9.08
CA PHE A 267 -5.14 -23.32 -9.61
C PHE A 267 -3.82 -23.33 -8.82
N ASP A 268 -2.77 -22.69 -9.34
CA ASP A 268 -1.49 -22.54 -8.65
C ASP A 268 -1.55 -21.28 -7.76
N PRO A 269 -1.51 -21.40 -6.42
CA PRO A 269 -1.54 -20.24 -5.54
C PRO A 269 -0.39 -19.27 -5.87
N PHE A 270 0.77 -19.73 -6.32
CA PHE A 270 1.91 -18.86 -6.61
C PHE A 270 1.92 -18.27 -8.02
N ASP A 271 0.91 -18.56 -8.85
CA ASP A 271 0.73 -17.93 -10.16
C ASP A 271 -0.66 -17.30 -10.26
N PRO A 272 -0.78 -15.96 -10.06
CA PRO A 272 -2.05 -15.25 -10.15
C PRO A 272 -2.72 -15.42 -11.52
N THR A 273 -1.98 -15.74 -12.57
CA THR A 273 -2.57 -15.96 -13.88
C THR A 273 -3.42 -17.22 -13.92
N THR A 274 -3.32 -18.12 -12.95
CA THR A 274 -4.13 -19.34 -12.86
C THR A 274 -5.42 -19.16 -12.07
N TYR A 275 -5.59 -18.05 -11.35
CA TYR A 275 -6.73 -17.83 -10.47
C TYR A 275 -8.07 -17.76 -11.24
N PRO A 276 -9.19 -18.17 -10.61
CA PRO A 276 -10.52 -18.01 -11.18
C PRO A 276 -10.91 -16.53 -11.31
N ALA A 277 -11.88 -16.23 -12.18
CA ALA A 277 -12.25 -14.84 -12.50
C ALA A 277 -12.94 -14.10 -11.34
N ASP A 278 -13.51 -14.83 -10.39
CA ASP A 278 -14.17 -14.35 -9.18
C ASP A 278 -13.27 -14.48 -7.94
N PHE A 279 -11.96 -14.63 -8.12
CA PHE A 279 -11.00 -14.73 -7.03
C PHE A 279 -11.06 -13.49 -6.12
N VAL A 280 -11.35 -13.74 -4.84
CA VAL A 280 -11.32 -12.76 -3.75
C VAL A 280 -10.24 -13.22 -2.77
N TRP A 281 -9.20 -12.40 -2.58
CA TRP A 281 -8.02 -12.83 -1.81
C TRP A 281 -8.37 -13.24 -0.37
N GLN A 282 -9.27 -12.50 0.28
CA GLN A 282 -9.69 -12.77 1.66
C GLN A 282 -10.24 -14.19 1.86
N ASP A 283 -10.79 -14.79 0.81
CA ASP A 283 -11.34 -16.14 0.90
C ASP A 283 -10.22 -17.20 0.90
N TYR A 284 -9.03 -16.89 0.38
CA TYR A 284 -7.91 -17.82 0.21
C TYR A 284 -6.69 -17.47 1.07
N GLU A 285 -6.78 -16.47 1.95
CA GLU A 285 -5.63 -15.95 2.71
C GLU A 285 -4.91 -17.04 3.53
N HIS A 286 -5.65 -18.04 4.05
CA HIS A 286 -5.09 -19.17 4.79
C HIS A 286 -4.33 -20.21 3.94
N CYS A 287 -4.29 -20.04 2.61
CA CYS A 287 -3.59 -20.92 1.68
C CYS A 287 -2.18 -20.46 1.30
N PHE A 288 -1.73 -19.32 1.84
CA PHE A 288 -0.48 -18.66 1.50
C PHE A 288 0.49 -18.61 2.68
#